data_AF-A0A258L5B6-F1
#
_entry.id   AF-A0A258L5B6-F1
#
_cell.length_a   1.000
_cell.length_b   1.000
_cell.length_c   1.000
_cell.angle_alpha   90.00
_cell.angle_beta   90.00
_cell.angle_gamma   90.00
#
_symmetry.space_group_name_H-M   'P 1'
#
loop_
_entity.id
_entity.type
_entity.pdbx_description
1 polymer ?
#
loop_
_entity_poly.entity_id
_entity_poly.type
_entity_poly.pdbx_seq_one_letter_code
_entity_poly.pdbx_strand_id
1 'polypeptide(L)'
;MNWFTALFTEQSVAQAAIIYALVIALGILMGKFKIFGISFGITWVLFIGLIASYLGISVNKETEHFLKEFGLIIFVYAIGLQVGPGFFASLKKTALANNAIAATVVLLGVMITILFFYLSNNHIAIMAGVMSGAVTNTPGLAAAQAAVKDLHINGVDNGTITLAYAVAYP
;
A
#
# COMPACT_ATOMS: atom_id res chain seq x y z
N MET A 1 -2.46 -38.39 2.90
CA MET A 1 -1.37 -37.38 2.87
C MET A 1 -1.80 -36.13 2.09
N ASN A 2 -3.03 -35.63 2.29
CA ASN A 2 -3.60 -34.53 1.50
C ASN A 2 -3.63 -33.19 2.24
N TRP A 3 -3.28 -33.17 3.53
CA TRP A 3 -3.31 -31.97 4.35
C TRP A 3 -2.24 -30.95 3.92
N PHE A 4 -1.07 -31.43 3.47
CA PHE A 4 0.02 -30.58 3.02
C PHE A 4 -0.31 -29.91 1.67
N THR A 5 -0.94 -30.64 0.74
CA THR A 5 -1.40 -30.05 -0.52
C THR A 5 -2.62 -29.15 -0.30
N ALA A 6 -3.52 -29.50 0.61
CA ALA A 6 -4.64 -28.65 1.01
C ALA A 6 -4.19 -27.28 1.56
N LEU A 7 -3.07 -27.23 2.30
CA LEU A 7 -2.46 -25.98 2.78
C LEU A 7 -2.06 -25.00 1.69
N PHE A 8 -1.86 -25.46 0.45
CA PHE A 8 -1.51 -24.60 -0.69
C PHE A 8 -2.65 -24.48 -1.71
N THR A 9 -3.66 -25.35 -1.65
CA THR A 9 -4.71 -25.47 -2.68
C THR A 9 -6.07 -25.00 -2.19
N GLU A 10 -6.37 -25.16 -0.89
CA GLU A 10 -7.66 -24.76 -0.32
C GLU A 10 -7.57 -23.35 0.26
N GLN A 11 -8.48 -22.48 -0.19
CA GLN A 11 -8.66 -21.10 0.28
C GLN A 11 -9.09 -21.04 1.74
N SER A 12 -8.10 -21.22 2.62
CA SER A 12 -8.21 -21.24 4.07
C SER A 12 -7.34 -20.15 4.70
N VAL A 13 -7.62 -19.82 5.97
CA VAL A 13 -6.80 -18.88 6.76
C VAL A 13 -5.35 -19.37 6.87
N ALA A 14 -5.14 -20.68 6.96
CA ALA A 14 -3.81 -21.27 7.02
C ALA A 14 -3.03 -21.08 5.72
N GLN A 15 -3.67 -21.29 4.57
CA GLN A 15 -3.07 -21.02 3.25
C GLN A 15 -2.71 -19.54 3.12
N ALA A 16 -3.61 -18.64 3.50
CA ALA A 16 -3.36 -17.19 3.49
C ALA A 16 -2.11 -16.83 4.28
N ALA A 17 -2.03 -17.29 5.54
CA ALA A 17 -0.90 -17.01 6.41
C ALA A 17 0.42 -17.50 5.83
N ILE A 18 0.45 -18.70 5.24
CA ILE A 18 1.64 -19.26 4.60
C ILE A 18 2.03 -18.46 3.36
N ILE A 19 1.07 -18.13 2.48
CA ILE A 19 1.34 -17.33 1.27
C ILE A 19 1.93 -15.97 1.65
N TYR A 20 1.31 -15.24 2.57
CA TYR A 20 1.84 -13.95 3.03
C TYR A 20 3.21 -14.09 3.69
N ALA A 21 3.40 -15.10 4.56
CA ALA A 21 4.68 -15.35 5.18
C ALA A 21 5.79 -15.65 4.16
N LEU A 22 5.50 -16.45 3.13
CA LEU A 22 6.44 -16.75 2.05
C LEU A 22 6.76 -15.51 1.21
N VAL A 23 5.75 -14.74 0.81
CA VAL A 23 5.93 -13.49 0.05
C VAL A 23 6.80 -12.50 0.84
N ILE A 24 6.51 -12.31 2.13
CA ILE A 24 7.28 -11.42 3.01
C ILE A 24 8.70 -11.94 3.21
N ALA A 25 8.87 -13.24 3.52
CA ALA A 25 10.18 -13.83 3.76
C ALA A 25 11.08 -13.77 2.52
N LEU A 26 10.55 -14.14 1.35
CA LEU A 26 11.26 -14.06 0.07
C LEU A 26 11.58 -12.61 -0.28
N GLY A 27 10.63 -11.68 -0.10
CA GLY A 27 10.85 -10.27 -0.35
C GLY A 27 11.96 -9.67 0.53
N ILE A 28 11.96 -9.96 1.83
CA ILE A 28 13.00 -9.50 2.76
C ILE A 28 14.36 -10.15 2.44
N LEU A 29 14.38 -11.44 2.09
CA LEU A 29 15.60 -12.13 1.67
C LEU A 29 16.18 -11.50 0.41
N MET A 30 15.33 -11.21 -0.57
CA MET A 30 15.72 -10.53 -1.81
C MET A 30 16.14 -9.07 -1.59
N GLY A 31 15.62 -8.42 -0.54
CA GLY A 31 16.00 -7.09 -0.08
C GLY A 31 17.50 -6.87 0.13
N LYS A 32 18.23 -7.94 0.43
CA LYS A 32 19.69 -7.89 0.68
C LYS A 32 20.52 -7.88 -0.60
N PHE A 33 19.94 -8.25 -1.74
CA PHE A 33 20.66 -8.23 -3.02
C PHE A 33 20.83 -6.80 -3.51
N LYS A 34 22.04 -6.48 -3.95
CA LYS A 34 22.39 -5.22 -4.57
C LYS A 34 22.57 -5.44 -6.06
N ILE A 35 21.86 -4.66 -6.87
CA ILE A 35 22.01 -4.66 -8.33
C ILE A 35 22.69 -3.33 -8.68
N PHE A 36 23.87 -3.37 -9.30
CA PHE A 36 24.69 -2.18 -9.60
C PHE A 36 24.94 -1.25 -8.40
N GLY A 37 25.05 -1.80 -7.19
CA GLY A 37 25.27 -1.03 -5.97
C GLY A 37 23.99 -0.47 -5.31
N ILE A 38 22.83 -0.57 -5.95
CA ILE A 38 21.54 -0.14 -5.42
C ILE A 38 20.82 -1.33 -4.79
N SER A 39 20.31 -1.16 -3.57
CA SER A 39 19.42 -2.13 -2.91
C SER A 39 18.00 -1.58 -2.92
N PHE A 40 17.05 -2.42 -3.34
CA PHE A 40 15.62 -2.10 -3.31
C PHE A 40 14.97 -2.39 -1.96
N GLY A 41 15.72 -2.93 -0.99
CA GLY A 41 15.25 -3.14 0.39
C GLY A 41 13.89 -3.86 0.47
N ILE A 42 12.94 -3.24 1.18
CA ILE A 42 11.60 -3.78 1.45
C ILE A 42 10.71 -3.79 0.19
N THR A 43 11.03 -2.99 -0.84
CA THR A 43 10.28 -2.94 -2.10
C THR A 43 10.23 -4.30 -2.80
N TRP A 44 11.21 -5.18 -2.56
CA TRP A 44 11.16 -6.58 -3.03
C TRP A 44 9.93 -7.36 -2.55
N VAL A 45 9.38 -7.05 -1.37
CA VAL A 45 8.13 -7.67 -0.89
C VAL A 45 6.97 -7.35 -1.83
N LEU A 46 6.90 -6.12 -2.34
CA LEU A 46 5.89 -5.71 -3.32
C LEU A 46 6.08 -6.46 -4.65
N PHE A 47 7.31 -6.55 -5.17
CA PHE A 47 7.58 -7.27 -6.42
C PHE A 47 7.26 -8.76 -6.33
N ILE A 48 7.62 -9.41 -5.23
CA ILE A 48 7.29 -10.83 -5.02
C ILE A 48 5.78 -11.03 -4.89
N GLY A 49 5.06 -10.12 -4.22
CA GLY A 49 3.61 -10.12 -4.17
C GLY A 49 2.96 -9.96 -5.56
N LEU A 50 3.47 -9.04 -6.39
CA LEU A 50 3.01 -8.86 -7.78
C LEU A 50 3.26 -10.12 -8.63
N ILE A 51 4.44 -10.72 -8.52
CA ILE A 51 4.78 -11.96 -9.24
C ILE A 51 3.86 -13.10 -8.78
N ALA A 52 3.66 -13.27 -7.47
CA ALA A 52 2.76 -14.30 -6.92
C ALA A 52 1.33 -14.11 -7.44
N SER A 53 0.83 -12.88 -7.44
CA SER A 53 -0.48 -12.53 -7.98
C SER A 53 -0.58 -12.81 -9.49
N TYR A 54 0.46 -12.45 -10.25
CA TYR A 54 0.55 -12.72 -11.69
C TYR A 54 0.56 -14.23 -12.02
N LEU A 55 1.18 -15.06 -11.17
CA LEU A 55 1.17 -16.52 -11.29
C LEU A 55 -0.17 -17.16 -10.90
N GLY A 56 -1.18 -16.37 -10.53
CA GLY A 56 -2.51 -16.84 -10.16
C GLY A 56 -2.64 -17.33 -8.72
N ILE A 57 -1.63 -17.06 -7.86
CA ILE A 57 -1.73 -17.36 -6.43
C ILE A 57 -2.75 -16.38 -5.83
N SER A 58 -3.90 -16.91 -5.45
CA SER A 58 -4.99 -16.15 -4.84
C SER A 58 -5.28 -16.65 -3.44
N VAL A 59 -5.72 -15.73 -2.59
CA VAL A 59 -6.09 -15.98 -1.20
C VAL A 59 -7.60 -15.74 -1.05
N ASN A 60 -8.21 -16.36 -0.05
CA ASN A 60 -9.59 -16.08 0.32
C ASN A 60 -9.80 -14.56 0.54
N LYS A 61 -10.80 -13.98 -0.14
CA LYS A 61 -11.06 -12.52 -0.13
C LYS A 61 -11.38 -11.96 1.25
N GLU A 62 -12.07 -12.71 2.11
CA GLU A 62 -12.39 -12.26 3.47
C GLU A 62 -11.13 -12.20 4.33
N THR A 63 -10.26 -13.21 4.19
CA THR A 63 -8.98 -13.24 4.90
C THR A 63 -8.04 -12.15 4.40
N GLU A 64 -7.98 -11.91 3.08
CA GLU A 64 -7.24 -10.81 2.48
C GLU A 64 -7.70 -9.45 3.02
N HIS A 65 -9.02 -9.20 3.02
CA HIS A 65 -9.59 -7.95 3.52
C HIS A 65 -9.28 -7.76 5.01
N PHE A 66 -9.45 -8.80 5.82
CA PHE A 66 -9.10 -8.77 7.24
C PHE A 66 -7.63 -8.43 7.46
N LEU A 67 -6.71 -9.10 6.75
CA LEU A 67 -5.27 -8.88 6.90
C LEU A 67 -4.85 -7.47 6.47
N LYS A 68 -5.46 -6.92 5.41
CA LYS A 68 -5.22 -5.54 4.96
C LYS A 68 -5.60 -4.53 6.04
N GLU A 69 -6.82 -4.62 6.56
CA GLU A 69 -7.32 -3.72 7.61
C GLU A 69 -6.53 -3.87 8.92
N PHE A 70 -6.32 -5.12 9.36
CA PHE A 70 -5.58 -5.41 10.59
C PHE A 70 -4.13 -4.93 10.50
N GLY A 71 -3.46 -5.20 9.38
CA GLY A 71 -2.10 -4.72 9.12
C GLY A 71 -2.02 -3.20 9.11
N LEU A 72 -2.97 -2.52 8.48
CA LEU A 72 -3.05 -1.06 8.45
C LEU A 72 -3.24 -0.48 9.85
N ILE A 73 -4.13 -1.06 10.67
CA ILE A 73 -4.37 -0.61 12.05
C ILE A 73 -3.08 -0.73 12.88
N ILE A 74 -2.39 -1.87 12.81
CA ILE A 74 -1.12 -2.08 13.52
C ILE A 74 -0.06 -1.08 13.02
N PHE A 75 0.02 -0.86 11.70
CA PHE A 75 0.96 0.08 11.10
C PHE A 75 0.73 1.51 11.58
N VAL A 76 -0.51 1.99 11.52
CA VAL A 76 -0.88 3.34 11.99
C VAL A 76 -0.63 3.49 13.50
N TYR A 77 -0.96 2.46 14.28
CA TYR A 77 -0.69 2.42 15.72
C TYR A 77 0.82 2.53 16.03
N ALA A 78 1.64 1.72 15.35
CA ALA A 78 3.09 1.72 15.54
C ALA A 78 3.73 3.06 15.16
N ILE A 79 3.32 3.65 14.03
CA ILE A 79 3.73 5.01 13.65
C ILE A 79 3.31 5.99 14.73
N GLY A 80 2.04 5.97 15.16
CA GLY A 80 1.50 6.87 16.18
C GLY A 80 2.31 6.86 17.48
N LEU A 81 2.72 5.68 17.95
CA LEU A 81 3.59 5.54 19.12
C LEU A 81 5.01 6.07 18.87
N GLN A 82 5.59 5.81 17.69
CA GLN A 82 6.96 6.20 17.37
C GLN A 82 7.10 7.71 17.13
N VAL A 83 6.16 8.32 16.40
CA VAL A 83 6.20 9.76 16.07
C VAL A 83 5.51 10.64 17.12
N GLY A 84 4.66 10.08 17.98
CA GLY A 84 3.88 10.81 18.99
C GLY A 84 4.72 11.70 19.92
N PRO A 85 5.79 11.19 20.57
CA PRO A 85 6.64 12.02 21.43
C PRO A 85 7.33 13.17 20.68
N GLY A 86 7.75 12.92 19.43
CA GLY A 86 8.39 13.92 18.57
C GLY A 86 7.43 15.01 18.08
N PHE A 87 6.14 14.69 17.92
CA PHE A 87 5.11 15.62 17.48
C PHE A 87 4.93 16.81 18.42
N PHE A 88 4.81 16.59 19.73
CA PHE A 88 4.66 17.70 20.68
C PHE A 88 5.93 18.55 20.80
N ALA A 89 7.10 17.94 20.64
CA ALA A 89 8.37 18.65 20.61
C ALA A 89 8.49 19.54 19.36
N SER A 90 8.05 19.05 18.19
CA SER A 90 8.10 19.81 16.94
C SER A 90 7.12 20.99 16.92
N LEU A 91 5.99 20.88 17.63
CA LEU A 91 5.03 21.97 17.74
C LEU A 91 5.58 23.21 18.49
N LYS A 92 6.52 23.02 19.43
CA LYS A 92 6.97 24.11 20.31
C LYS A 92 7.97 25.09 19.68
N LYS A 93 8.70 24.69 18.64
CA LYS A 93 9.79 25.51 18.05
C LYS A 93 9.47 26.10 16.68
N THR A 94 8.68 25.40 15.85
CA THR A 94 8.41 25.81 14.46
C THR A 94 7.10 25.24 13.89
N ALA A 95 6.10 24.99 14.75
CA ALA A 95 4.80 24.40 14.35
C ALA A 95 4.22 25.01 13.09
N LEU A 96 4.08 26.34 13.07
CA LEU A 96 3.32 27.03 12.03
C LEU A 96 4.02 26.94 10.67
N ALA A 97 5.33 27.17 10.63
CA ALA A 97 6.12 27.09 9.40
C ALA A 97 6.15 25.66 8.84
N ASN A 98 6.40 24.66 9.70
CA ASN A 98 6.47 23.27 9.28
C ASN A 98 5.09 22.74 8.81
N ASN A 99 4.02 23.09 9.51
CA ASN A 99 2.66 22.72 9.10
C ASN A 99 2.24 23.42 7.80
N ALA A 100 2.64 24.69 7.60
CA ALA A 100 2.36 25.41 6.35
C ALA A 100 3.08 24.75 5.17
N ILE A 101 4.34 24.36 5.33
CA ILE A 101 5.10 23.63 4.29
C ILE A 101 4.45 22.27 4.03
N ALA A 102 4.12 21.51 5.08
CA ALA A 102 3.47 20.20 4.94
C ALA A 102 2.12 20.31 4.21
N ALA A 103 1.28 21.27 4.61
CA ALA A 103 0.01 21.53 3.94
C ALA A 103 0.20 21.93 2.48
N THR A 104 1.21 22.76 2.18
CA THR A 104 1.53 23.16 0.80
C THR A 104 1.93 21.96 -0.04
N VAL A 105 2.78 21.06 0.48
CA VAL A 105 3.19 19.83 -0.22
C VAL A 105 1.99 18.93 -0.51
N VAL A 106 1.10 18.74 0.48
CA VAL A 106 -0.13 17.94 0.31
C VAL A 106 -1.04 18.57 -0.76
N LEU A 107 -1.29 19.88 -0.67
CA LEU A 107 -2.12 20.59 -1.63
C LEU A 107 -1.54 20.54 -3.05
N LEU A 108 -0.23 20.69 -3.21
CA LEU A 108 0.44 20.54 -4.49
C LEU A 108 0.28 19.13 -5.05
N GLY A 109 0.44 18.09 -4.21
CA GLY A 109 0.20 16.70 -4.61
C GLY A 109 -1.23 16.47 -5.10
N VAL A 110 -2.23 17.01 -4.39
CA VAL A 110 -3.65 16.95 -4.80
C VAL A 110 -3.86 17.71 -6.11
N MET A 111 -3.33 18.92 -6.23
CA MET A 111 -3.46 19.75 -7.44
C MET A 111 -2.86 19.06 -8.67
N ILE A 112 -1.66 18.49 -8.55
CA ILE A 112 -1.01 17.72 -9.62
C ILE A 112 -1.86 16.50 -9.99
N THR A 113 -2.43 15.81 -9.01
CA THR A 113 -3.32 14.66 -9.22
C THR A 113 -4.58 15.05 -9.98
N ILE A 114 -5.21 16.17 -9.62
CA ILE A 114 -6.39 16.70 -10.32
C ILE A 114 -6.03 17.15 -11.75
N LEU A 115 -4.87 17.77 -11.95
CA LEU A 115 -4.39 18.13 -13.28
C LEU A 115 -4.23 16.88 -14.16
N PHE A 116 -3.60 15.83 -13.65
CA PHE A 116 -3.47 14.58 -14.39
C PHE A 116 -4.79 13.83 -14.58
N PHE A 117 -5.74 13.96 -13.67
CA PHE A 117 -7.09 13.45 -13.87
C PHE A 117 -7.73 14.04 -15.14
N TYR A 118 -7.68 15.36 -15.32
CA TYR A 118 -8.22 16.02 -16.51
C TYR A 118 -7.44 15.70 -17.81
N LEU A 119 -6.14 15.43 -17.70
CA LEU A 119 -5.30 15.10 -18.87
C LEU A 119 -5.39 13.63 -19.29
N SER A 120 -5.62 12.72 -18.36
CA SER A 120 -5.45 11.28 -18.59
C SER A 120 -6.75 10.52 -18.85
N ASN A 121 -7.91 11.17 -18.72
CA ASN A 121 -9.24 10.57 -18.90
C ASN A 121 -9.49 9.33 -18.00
N ASN A 122 -8.67 9.13 -16.97
CA ASN A 122 -8.80 8.05 -16.02
C ASN A 122 -9.76 8.42 -14.89
N HIS A 123 -10.30 7.41 -14.20
CA HIS A 123 -11.13 7.65 -13.03
C HIS A 123 -10.34 8.28 -11.89
N ILE A 124 -10.95 9.20 -11.13
CA ILE A 124 -10.29 9.92 -10.02
C ILE A 124 -9.72 8.97 -8.96
N ALA A 125 -10.38 7.84 -8.74
CA ALA A 125 -9.92 6.77 -7.85
C ALA A 125 -8.58 6.15 -8.30
N ILE A 126 -8.37 5.96 -9.61
CA ILE A 126 -7.09 5.46 -10.15
C ILE A 126 -6.00 6.51 -9.90
N MET A 127 -6.32 7.79 -10.14
CA MET A 127 -5.41 8.90 -9.89
C MET A 127 -5.07 9.06 -8.40
N ALA A 128 -6.01 8.79 -7.49
CA ALA A 128 -5.74 8.72 -6.06
C ALA A 128 -4.77 7.57 -5.70
N GLY A 129 -4.86 6.44 -6.41
CA GLY A 129 -3.86 5.37 -6.34
C GLY A 129 -2.47 5.83 -6.79
N VAL A 130 -2.37 6.49 -7.96
CA VAL A 130 -1.12 7.08 -8.47
C VAL A 130 -0.54 8.07 -7.46
N MET A 131 -1.35 8.99 -6.93
CA MET A 131 -0.92 9.97 -5.93
C MET A 131 -0.35 9.27 -4.70
N SER A 132 -1.06 8.27 -4.18
CA SER A 132 -0.65 7.50 -3.00
C SER A 132 0.69 6.78 -3.23
N GLY A 133 0.93 6.28 -4.44
CA GLY A 133 2.21 5.67 -4.83
C GLY A 133 3.32 6.72 -4.93
N ALA A 134 3.09 7.79 -5.67
CA ALA A 134 4.06 8.86 -5.93
C ALA A 134 4.53 9.57 -4.65
N VAL A 135 3.65 9.71 -3.66
CA VAL A 135 3.99 10.31 -2.35
C VAL A 135 4.29 9.26 -1.27
N THR A 136 4.46 7.99 -1.65
CA THR A 136 4.81 6.86 -0.74
C THR A 136 3.86 6.72 0.46
N ASN A 137 2.57 7.01 0.26
CA ASN A 137 1.55 7.03 1.31
C ASN A 137 0.60 5.83 1.18
N THR A 138 1.04 4.67 1.67
CA THR A 138 0.23 3.43 1.65
C THR A 138 -1.11 3.54 2.41
N PRO A 139 -1.21 4.23 3.56
CA PRO A 139 -2.52 4.54 4.16
C PRO A 139 -3.45 5.33 3.24
N GLY A 140 -2.89 6.20 2.39
CA GLY A 140 -3.64 6.92 1.36
C GLY A 140 -4.29 5.99 0.33
N LEU A 141 -3.61 4.91 -0.08
CA LEU A 141 -4.18 3.88 -0.95
C LEU A 141 -5.38 3.18 -0.29
N ALA A 142 -5.23 2.79 0.98
CA ALA A 142 -6.31 2.14 1.72
C ALA A 142 -7.53 3.06 1.86
N ALA A 143 -7.30 4.35 2.18
CA ALA A 143 -8.36 5.36 2.24
C ALA A 143 -9.06 5.55 0.88
N ALA A 144 -8.31 5.55 -0.23
CA ALA A 144 -8.89 5.64 -1.56
C ALA A 144 -9.78 4.44 -1.91
N GLN A 145 -9.34 3.22 -1.57
CA GLN A 145 -10.12 1.99 -1.78
C GLN A 145 -11.38 1.94 -0.91
N ALA A 146 -11.28 2.37 0.35
CA ALA A 146 -12.42 2.49 1.25
C ALA A 146 -13.44 3.50 0.71
N ALA A 147 -13.00 4.68 0.28
CA ALA A 147 -13.89 5.71 -0.28
C ALA A 147 -14.64 5.23 -1.53
N VAL A 148 -13.99 4.47 -2.43
CA VAL A 148 -14.64 3.87 -3.61
C VAL A 148 -15.73 2.88 -3.22
N LYS A 149 -15.46 2.05 -2.20
CA LYS A 149 -16.41 1.07 -1.67
C LYS A 149 -17.60 1.75 -1.01
N ASP A 150 -17.36 2.74 -0.15
CA ASP A 150 -18.40 3.45 0.61
C ASP A 150 -19.31 4.29 -0.31
N LEU A 151 -18.74 4.91 -1.34
CA LEU A 151 -19.48 5.70 -2.32
C LEU A 151 -20.15 4.85 -3.42
N HIS A 152 -20.00 3.52 -3.37
CA HIS A 152 -20.57 2.59 -4.35
C HIS A 152 -20.24 2.94 -5.81
N ILE A 153 -19.00 3.38 -6.05
CA ILE A 153 -18.55 3.80 -7.38
C ILE A 153 -18.41 2.56 -8.27
N ASN A 154 -19.31 2.42 -9.23
CA ASN A 154 -19.30 1.32 -10.19
C ASN A 154 -18.29 1.58 -11.33
N GLY A 155 -17.61 0.53 -11.78
CA GLY A 155 -16.68 0.60 -12.93
C GLY A 155 -15.22 0.84 -12.58
N VAL A 156 -14.87 0.86 -11.28
CA VAL A 156 -13.47 0.92 -10.82
C VAL A 156 -13.18 -0.28 -9.94
N ASP A 157 -12.20 -1.09 -10.34
CA ASP A 157 -11.74 -2.22 -9.54
C ASP A 157 -10.63 -1.80 -8.56
N ASN A 158 -10.68 -2.33 -7.33
CA ASN A 158 -9.65 -2.08 -6.32
C ASN A 158 -8.28 -2.60 -6.76
N GLY A 159 -8.24 -3.64 -7.59
CA GLY A 159 -7.01 -4.11 -8.23
C GLY A 159 -6.37 -3.06 -9.13
N THR A 160 -7.16 -2.33 -9.92
CA THR A 160 -6.65 -1.24 -10.77
C THR A 160 -6.08 -0.08 -9.96
N ILE A 161 -6.72 0.28 -8.84
CA ILE A 161 -6.20 1.32 -7.93
C ILE A 161 -4.88 0.86 -7.30
N THR A 162 -4.80 -0.41 -6.88
CA THR A 162 -3.57 -1.00 -6.32
C THR A 162 -2.44 -1.02 -7.34
N LEU A 163 -2.75 -1.34 -8.60
CA LEU A 163 -1.77 -1.34 -9.69
C LEU A 163 -1.25 0.08 -9.96
N ALA A 164 -2.13 1.07 -9.99
CA ALA A 164 -1.76 2.47 -10.18
C ALA A 164 -0.82 2.97 -9.07
N TYR A 165 -1.07 2.58 -7.82
CA TYR A 165 -0.14 2.80 -6.72
C TYR A 165 1.21 2.12 -6.98
N ALA A 166 1.21 0.84 -7.34
CA ALA A 166 2.43 0.06 -7.51
C ALA A 166 3.35 0.60 -8.63
N VAL A 167 2.77 1.11 -9.72
CA VAL A 167 3.53 1.71 -10.84
C VAL A 167 4.14 3.06 -10.47
N ALA A 168 3.46 3.83 -9.61
CA ALA A 168 3.93 5.16 -9.19
C ALA A 168 4.87 5.11 -7.97
N TYR A 169 4.95 3.98 -7.28
CA TYR A 169 5.77 3.79 -6.09
C TYR A 169 7.27 3.64 -6.46
N PRO A 170 8.18 4.46 -5.91
CA PRO A 170 9.61 4.45 -6.23
C PRO A 170 10.40 3.26 -5.64
#